data_AF-U3CBZ2-F1
#
_entry.id   AF-U3CBZ2-F1
#
_cell.length_a   1.000
_cell.length_b   1.000
_cell.length_c   1.000
_cell.angle_alpha   90.00
_cell.angle_beta   90.00
_cell.angle_gamma   90.00
#
_symmetry.space_group_name_H-M   'P 1'
#
loop_
_entity.id
_entity.type
_entity.pdbx_description
1 polymer ?
#
loop_
_entity_poly.entity_id
_entity_poly.type
_entity_poly.pdbx_seq_one_letter_code
_entity_poly.pdbx_strand_id
1 'polypeptide(L)'
;MQTKIFTFFLLSFSLLSFNSRADSATVYCATIDGNAWDWLYDESGDYTSVQGQWGTQKVNRSRSFVFFDISYNDYVKYQKQCEKEGMVPQPATSRHSDWYIFRINFANGKKIFAQGYYSLLRSMDDAFIYRVQ
;
A
#
# COMPACT_ATOMS: atom_id res chain seq x y z
N MET A 1 -38.35 3.78 46.10
CA MET A 1 -38.45 2.83 44.97
C MET A 1 -37.59 3.37 43.84
N GLN A 2 -36.29 3.07 43.92
CA GLN A 2 -35.29 3.32 42.87
C GLN A 2 -35.49 2.29 41.75
N THR A 3 -35.05 2.62 40.52
CA THR A 3 -34.74 1.75 39.35
C THR A 3 -35.48 2.09 38.04
N LYS A 4 -35.35 3.31 37.49
CA LYS A 4 -35.71 3.55 36.07
C LYS A 4 -34.84 4.57 35.30
N ILE A 5 -33.62 4.87 35.77
CA ILE A 5 -32.74 5.85 35.10
C ILE A 5 -31.46 5.19 34.53
N PHE A 6 -31.17 3.93 34.87
CA PHE A 6 -29.90 3.30 34.49
C PHE A 6 -29.89 2.67 33.09
N THR A 7 -31.05 2.53 32.43
CA THR A 7 -31.18 1.77 31.18
C THR A 7 -30.98 2.60 29.90
N PHE A 8 -30.87 3.93 30.00
CA PHE A 8 -30.69 4.78 28.81
C PHE A 8 -29.22 5.04 28.46
N PHE A 9 -28.28 4.72 29.36
CA PHE A 9 -26.85 4.95 29.13
C PHE A 9 -26.16 3.82 28.34
N LEU A 10 -26.78 2.65 28.22
CA LEU A 10 -26.21 1.48 27.53
C LEU A 10 -26.49 1.44 26.00
N LEU A 11 -27.40 2.27 25.48
CA LEU A 11 -27.73 2.29 24.04
C LEU A 11 -26.89 3.28 23.21
N SER A 12 -26.27 4.28 23.84
CA SER A 12 -25.49 5.30 23.12
C SER A 12 -24.04 4.89 22.82
N PHE A 13 -23.55 3.76 23.34
CA PHE A 13 -22.15 3.34 23.15
C PHE A 13 -21.91 2.46 21.92
N SER A 14 -22.98 2.10 21.17
CA SER A 14 -22.90 1.11 20.08
C SER A 14 -22.64 1.70 18.68
N LEU A 15 -22.40 3.01 18.55
CA LEU A 15 -22.27 3.68 17.24
C LEU A 15 -20.84 4.07 16.84
N LEU A 16 -19.82 3.70 17.61
CA LEU A 16 -18.42 3.88 17.22
C LEU A 16 -17.87 2.62 16.54
N SER A 17 -18.53 2.18 15.46
CA SER A 17 -17.92 1.21 14.55
C SER A 17 -16.86 1.94 13.72
N PHE A 18 -15.61 1.90 14.19
CA PHE A 18 -14.46 2.36 13.41
C PHE A 18 -14.33 1.49 12.15
N ASN A 19 -14.73 2.03 11.00
CA ASN A 19 -14.54 1.38 9.71
C ASN A 19 -13.07 1.51 9.29
N SER A 20 -12.16 0.69 9.85
CA SER A 20 -10.83 0.50 9.25
C SER A 20 -10.97 -0.45 8.07
N ARG A 21 -11.38 0.09 6.91
CA ARG A 21 -11.31 -0.67 5.65
C ARG A 21 -9.84 -0.76 5.24
N ALA A 22 -9.33 -1.98 5.11
CA ALA A 22 -8.08 -2.22 4.42
C ALA A 22 -8.29 -1.91 2.93
N ASP A 23 -7.33 -1.21 2.33
CA ASP A 23 -7.26 -1.04 0.88
C ASP A 23 -6.70 -2.31 0.24
N SER A 24 -6.75 -2.37 -1.09
CA SER A 24 -6.11 -3.44 -1.85
C SER A 24 -5.18 -2.89 -2.92
N ALA A 25 -4.21 -3.73 -3.29
CA ALA A 25 -3.32 -3.52 -4.42
C ALA A 25 -3.26 -4.81 -5.26
N THR A 26 -3.09 -4.65 -6.57
CA THR A 26 -2.73 -5.77 -7.45
C THR A 26 -1.23 -5.98 -7.38
N VAL A 27 -0.76 -7.22 -7.45
CA VAL A 27 0.66 -7.56 -7.39
C VAL A 27 1.18 -7.90 -8.79
N TYR A 28 2.34 -7.35 -9.15
CA TYR A 28 3.11 -7.76 -10.31
C TYR A 28 4.55 -8.06 -9.90
N CYS A 29 5.24 -8.88 -10.69
CA CYS A 29 6.67 -9.13 -10.57
C CYS A 29 7.41 -8.18 -11.51
N ALA A 30 8.48 -7.56 -11.03
CA ALA A 30 9.30 -6.70 -11.87
C ALA A 30 10.79 -6.81 -11.55
N THR A 31 11.60 -6.48 -12.54
CA THR A 31 13.03 -6.28 -12.33
C THR A 31 13.27 -5.04 -11.45
N ILE A 32 14.36 -5.05 -10.70
CA ILE A 32 14.69 -3.99 -9.73
C ILE A 32 14.94 -2.64 -10.43
N ASP A 33 15.33 -2.68 -11.72
CA ASP A 33 15.53 -1.51 -12.56
C ASP A 33 14.26 -1.02 -13.29
N GLY A 34 13.13 -1.74 -13.16
CA GLY A 34 11.85 -1.39 -13.78
C GLY A 34 11.77 -1.63 -15.29
N ASN A 35 12.74 -2.33 -15.89
CA ASN A 35 12.78 -2.56 -17.34
C ASN A 35 11.85 -3.68 -17.83
N ALA A 36 11.53 -4.65 -16.96
CA ALA A 36 10.62 -5.73 -17.27
C ALA A 36 9.67 -5.98 -16.09
N TRP A 37 8.44 -6.37 -16.42
CA TRP A 37 7.44 -6.73 -15.45
C TRP A 37 6.40 -7.69 -16.04
N ASP A 38 5.78 -8.50 -15.19
CA ASP A 38 4.61 -9.31 -15.53
C ASP A 38 3.64 -9.39 -14.35
N TRP A 39 2.35 -9.53 -14.63
CA TRP A 39 1.34 -9.67 -13.58
C TRP A 39 1.52 -10.98 -12.82
N LEU A 40 1.32 -10.91 -11.50
CA LEU A 40 1.29 -12.13 -10.70
C LEU A 40 -0.14 -12.68 -10.71
N TYR A 41 -0.30 -13.91 -11.21
CA TYR A 41 -1.59 -14.58 -11.27
C TYR A 41 -1.78 -15.55 -10.11
N ASP A 42 -3.01 -15.67 -9.61
CA ASP A 42 -3.38 -16.68 -8.63
C ASP A 42 -3.68 -18.04 -9.29
N GLU A 43 -4.06 -19.03 -8.48
CA GLU A 43 -4.34 -20.39 -8.96
C GLU A 43 -5.55 -20.48 -9.91
N SER A 44 -6.44 -19.47 -9.89
CA SER A 44 -7.60 -19.37 -10.79
C SER A 44 -7.25 -18.66 -12.11
N GLY A 45 -6.03 -18.12 -12.23
CA GLY A 45 -5.60 -17.30 -13.35
C GLY A 45 -6.04 -15.84 -13.26
N ASP A 46 -6.56 -15.40 -12.11
CA ASP A 46 -6.91 -14.00 -11.87
C ASP A 46 -5.70 -13.22 -11.36
N TYR A 47 -5.75 -11.89 -11.43
CA TYR A 47 -4.68 -11.06 -10.87
C TYR A 47 -4.63 -11.21 -9.34
N THR A 48 -3.43 -11.45 -8.82
CA THR A 48 -3.19 -11.51 -7.39
C THR A 48 -3.49 -10.16 -6.75
N SER A 49 -4.40 -10.14 -5.78
CA SER A 49 -4.69 -8.97 -4.95
C SER A 49 -4.22 -9.18 -3.52
N VAL A 50 -3.71 -8.12 -2.89
CA VAL A 50 -3.27 -8.12 -1.49
C VAL A 50 -3.91 -6.97 -0.74
N GLN A 51 -4.29 -7.22 0.52
CA GLN A 51 -4.88 -6.22 1.42
C GLN A 51 -3.78 -5.46 2.18
N GLY A 52 -4.01 -4.18 2.43
CA GLY A 52 -3.03 -3.31 3.06
C GLY A 52 -3.46 -1.85 3.08
N GLN A 53 -2.49 -0.93 2.99
CA GLN A 53 -2.74 0.50 3.03
C GLN A 53 -1.80 1.25 2.09
N TRP A 54 -2.33 2.14 1.27
CA TRP A 54 -1.52 3.05 0.46
C TRP A 54 -0.90 4.15 1.32
N GLY A 55 0.31 4.59 0.94
CA GLY A 55 1.00 5.68 1.60
C GLY A 55 1.93 6.43 0.66
N THR A 56 2.44 7.56 1.14
CA THR A 56 3.39 8.40 0.41
C THR A 56 4.58 8.72 1.30
N GLN A 57 5.79 8.49 0.81
CA GLN A 57 7.03 8.81 1.49
C GLN A 57 7.67 10.03 0.84
N LYS A 58 7.91 11.08 1.63
CA LYS A 58 8.67 12.24 1.17
C LYS A 58 10.15 11.87 1.07
N VAL A 59 10.78 12.19 -0.05
CA VAL A 59 12.22 12.09 -0.27
C VAL A 59 12.88 13.43 0.07
N ASN A 60 12.26 14.52 -0.37
CA ASN A 60 12.63 15.88 0.00
C ASN A 60 11.40 16.80 -0.09
N ARG A 61 11.60 18.13 -0.02
CA ARG A 61 10.51 19.12 -0.04
C ARG A 61 9.59 19.00 -1.26
N SER A 62 10.14 18.64 -2.41
CA SER A 62 9.44 18.68 -3.69
C SER A 62 9.27 17.30 -4.34
N ARG A 63 9.74 16.23 -3.71
CA ARG A 63 9.65 14.87 -4.24
C ARG A 63 9.15 13.87 -3.21
N SER A 64 8.26 12.99 -3.66
CA SER A 64 7.78 11.85 -2.90
C SER A 64 7.67 10.61 -3.79
N PHE A 65 7.48 9.45 -3.18
CA PHE A 65 7.07 8.24 -3.88
C PHE A 65 5.91 7.58 -3.14
N VAL A 66 5.12 6.79 -3.86
CA VAL A 66 3.98 6.06 -3.31
C VAL A 66 4.41 4.64 -2.98
N PHE A 67 3.90 4.13 -1.87
CA PHE A 67 4.14 2.77 -1.42
C PHE A 67 2.85 2.11 -0.94
N PHE A 68 2.86 0.78 -0.85
CA PHE A 68 1.79 0.01 -0.23
C PHE A 68 2.32 -0.78 0.98
N ASP A 69 1.66 -0.63 2.13
CA ASP A 69 1.97 -1.40 3.33
C ASP A 69 1.46 -2.83 3.17
N ILE A 70 2.35 -3.82 3.36
CA ILE A 70 2.06 -5.26 3.23
C ILE A 70 2.58 -6.02 4.46
N SER A 71 1.95 -7.13 4.83
CA SER A 71 2.48 -8.00 5.88
C SER A 71 3.77 -8.71 5.42
N TYR A 72 4.67 -9.04 6.36
CA TYR A 72 5.85 -9.85 6.07
C TYR A 72 5.50 -11.19 5.41
N ASN A 73 4.45 -11.87 5.88
CA ASN A 73 4.07 -13.19 5.37
C ASN A 73 3.59 -13.13 3.92
N ASP A 74 2.77 -12.14 3.59
CA ASP A 74 2.28 -11.94 2.22
C ASP A 74 3.43 -11.55 1.29
N TYR A 75 4.31 -10.64 1.72
CA TYR A 75 5.48 -10.27 0.92
C TYR A 75 6.37 -11.48 0.62
N VAL A 76 6.69 -12.31 1.63
CA VAL A 76 7.50 -13.53 1.42
C VAL A 76 6.80 -14.52 0.49
N LYS A 77 5.48 -14.65 0.59
CA LYS A 77 4.70 -15.51 -0.31
C LYS A 77 4.88 -15.07 -1.77
N TYR A 78 4.70 -13.78 -2.06
CA TYR A 78 4.80 -13.26 -3.43
C TYR A 78 6.24 -13.17 -3.93
N GLN A 79 7.21 -12.86 -3.05
CA GLN A 79 8.63 -12.85 -3.40
C GLN A 79 9.09 -14.22 -3.92
N LYS A 80 8.68 -15.32 -3.26
CA LYS A 80 8.98 -16.69 -3.73
C LYS A 80 8.42 -17.01 -5.11
N GLN A 81 7.34 -16.34 -5.52
CA GLN A 81 6.75 -16.53 -6.83
C GLN A 81 7.52 -15.72 -7.88
N CYS A 82 7.78 -14.44 -7.62
CA CYS A 82 8.53 -13.57 -8.53
C CYS A 82 10.00 -13.97 -8.70
N GLU A 83 10.61 -14.57 -7.67
CA GLU A 83 12.01 -15.01 -7.74
C GLU A 83 12.24 -16.13 -8.75
N LYS A 84 11.20 -16.89 -9.12
CA LYS A 84 11.29 -17.89 -10.20
C LYS A 84 11.68 -17.28 -11.55
N GLU A 85 11.41 -15.99 -11.73
CA GLU A 85 11.76 -15.19 -12.91
C GLU A 85 12.90 -14.21 -12.63
N GLY A 86 13.55 -14.30 -11.47
CA GLY A 86 14.60 -13.36 -11.06
C GLY A 86 14.07 -11.95 -10.76
N MET A 87 12.79 -11.83 -10.39
CA MET A 87 12.10 -10.55 -10.16
C MET A 87 11.68 -10.34 -8.70
N VAL A 88 11.18 -9.15 -8.38
CA VAL A 88 10.65 -8.77 -7.07
C VAL A 88 9.17 -8.33 -7.17
N PRO A 89 8.33 -8.56 -6.15
CA PRO A 89 6.93 -8.18 -6.19
C PRO A 89 6.78 -6.67 -5.94
N GLN A 90 5.88 -6.03 -6.69
CA GLN A 90 5.53 -4.62 -6.53
C GLN A 90 4.00 -4.41 -6.61
N PRO A 91 3.46 -3.40 -5.92
CA PRO A 91 2.04 -3.09 -5.93
C PRO A 91 1.65 -2.20 -7.12
N ALA A 92 0.43 -2.40 -7.62
CA ALA A 92 -0.24 -1.55 -8.59
C ALA A 92 -1.65 -1.19 -8.12
N THR A 93 -2.13 -0.01 -8.52
CA THR A 93 -3.54 0.38 -8.40
C THR A 93 -4.35 -0.03 -9.62
N SER A 94 -3.71 -0.16 -10.78
CA SER A 94 -4.32 -0.54 -12.06
C SER A 94 -3.27 -0.90 -13.10
N ARG A 95 -3.69 -1.22 -14.33
CA ARG A 95 -2.78 -1.58 -15.44
C ARG A 95 -1.86 -0.44 -15.91
N HIS A 96 -2.22 0.81 -15.62
CA HIS A 96 -1.49 1.99 -16.08
C HIS A 96 -0.96 2.82 -14.91
N SER A 97 -0.74 2.18 -13.74
CA SER A 97 -0.21 2.90 -12.59
C SER A 97 1.24 3.31 -12.79
N ASP A 98 1.64 4.39 -12.12
CA ASP A 98 3.06 4.65 -11.85
C ASP A 98 3.70 3.46 -11.10
N TRP A 99 5.02 3.45 -11.05
CA TRP A 99 5.78 2.45 -10.29
C TRP A 99 5.72 2.76 -8.79
N TYR A 100 5.34 1.77 -8.00
CA TYR A 100 5.19 1.85 -6.55
C TYR A 100 5.95 0.71 -5.88
N ILE A 101 6.25 0.86 -4.59
CA ILE A 101 7.01 -0.15 -3.85
C ILE A 101 6.26 -0.65 -2.62
N PHE A 102 6.53 -1.87 -2.19
CA PHE A 102 6.02 -2.35 -0.91
C PHE A 102 6.81 -1.77 0.27
N ARG A 103 6.10 -1.50 1.37
CA ARG A 103 6.69 -1.33 2.70
C ARG A 103 6.22 -2.49 3.59
N ILE A 104 7.16 -3.30 4.01
CA ILE A 104 6.90 -4.55 4.72
C ILE A 104 6.74 -4.26 6.21
N ASN A 105 5.61 -4.68 6.76
CA ASN A 105 5.26 -4.60 8.17
C ASN A 105 5.62 -5.91 8.87
N PHE A 106 6.54 -5.83 9.84
CA PHE A 106 6.90 -6.96 10.69
C PHE A 106 5.99 -7.03 11.92
N ALA A 107 5.84 -8.23 12.50
CA ALA A 107 5.02 -8.45 13.69
C ALA A 107 5.47 -7.61 14.91
N ASN A 108 6.74 -7.23 14.98
CA ASN A 108 7.28 -6.36 16.03
C ASN A 108 7.07 -4.85 15.76
N GLY A 109 6.28 -4.49 14.75
CA GLY A 109 6.00 -3.10 14.38
C GLY A 109 7.08 -2.42 13.53
N LYS A 110 8.23 -3.07 13.29
CA LYS A 110 9.25 -2.56 12.36
C LYS A 110 8.66 -2.49 10.95
N LYS A 111 9.06 -1.46 10.20
CA LYS A 111 8.73 -1.30 8.79
C LYS A 111 10.00 -1.13 7.95
N ILE A 112 10.10 -1.80 6.81
CA ILE A 112 11.18 -1.60 5.84
C ILE A 112 10.61 -1.48 4.43
N PHE A 113 11.23 -0.70 3.55
CA PHE A 113 10.89 -0.75 2.14
C PHE A 113 11.50 -2.00 1.50
N ALA A 114 10.71 -2.67 0.67
CA ALA A 114 11.17 -3.74 -0.19
C ALA A 114 12.17 -3.22 -1.23
N GLN A 115 12.87 -4.11 -1.92
CA GLN A 115 13.61 -3.76 -3.11
C GLN A 115 12.65 -3.58 -4.30
N GLY A 116 13.01 -2.72 -5.25
CA GLY A 116 12.21 -2.47 -6.45
C GLY A 116 12.47 -1.10 -7.06
N TYR A 117 11.73 -0.82 -8.11
CA TYR A 117 11.71 0.46 -8.82
C TYR A 117 10.49 1.28 -8.39
N TYR A 118 10.59 2.61 -8.35
CA TYR A 118 9.46 3.48 -8.03
C TYR A 118 9.57 4.84 -8.71
N SER A 119 8.42 5.41 -9.07
CA SER A 119 8.34 6.75 -9.65
C SER A 119 8.47 7.82 -8.57
N LEU A 120 9.24 8.87 -8.85
CA LEU A 120 9.28 10.08 -8.04
C LEU A 120 8.21 11.07 -8.52
N LEU A 121 7.25 11.36 -7.65
CA LEU A 121 6.23 12.36 -7.86
C LEU A 121 6.76 13.74 -7.44
N ARG A 122 6.53 14.77 -8.25
CA ARG A 122 6.84 16.16 -7.90
C ARG A 122 5.67 16.78 -7.15
N SER A 123 5.94 17.49 -6.06
CA SER A 123 4.96 18.36 -5.41
C SER A 123 4.60 19.51 -6.35
N MET A 124 3.30 19.78 -6.53
CA MET A 124 2.82 20.91 -7.34
C MET A 124 3.09 22.29 -6.70
N ASP A 125 3.49 22.34 -5.42
CA ASP A 125 3.76 23.59 -4.71
C ASP A 125 4.89 24.41 -5.37
N ASP A 126 5.85 23.76 -6.03
CA ASP A 126 6.95 24.45 -6.73
C ASP A 126 6.53 24.99 -8.11
N ALA A 127 5.45 24.46 -8.71
CA ALA A 127 5.01 24.87 -10.06
C ALA A 127 4.30 26.24 -10.06
N PHE A 128 3.75 26.67 -8.92
CA PHE A 128 3.03 27.94 -8.81
C PHE A 128 3.95 29.15 -8.64
N ILE A 129 5.16 28.95 -8.09
CA ILE A 129 6.13 30.05 -7.88
C ILE A 129 6.72 30.58 -9.19
N TYR A 130 6.69 29.80 -10.29
CA TYR A 130 7.21 30.23 -11.59
C TYR A 130 6.17 30.82 -12.56
N ARG A 131 4.91 31.02 -12.13
CA ARG A 131 3.85 31.60 -12.99
C ARG A 131 3.39 33.00 -12.54
N VAL A 132 4.22 33.72 -11.80
CA VAL A 132 3.97 35.13 -11.47
C VAL A 132 5.25 35.94 -11.72
N GLN A 133 5.54 36.20 -12.99
CA GLN A 133 6.40 37.29 -13.46
C GLN A 133 5.89 37.80 -14.80
#